data_AF-A0A9P8LGH3-F1
#
_entry.id   AF-A0A9P8LGH3-F1
#
_cell.length_a   1.000
_cell.length_b   1.000
_cell.length_c   1.000
_cell.angle_alpha   90.00
_cell.angle_beta   90.00
_cell.angle_gamma   90.00
#
_symmetry.space_group_name_H-M   'P 1'
#
loop_
_entity.id
_entity.type
_entity.pdbx_description
1 polymer ?
#
loop_
_entity_poly.entity_id
_entity_poly.type
_entity_poly.pdbx_seq_one_letter_code
_entity_poly.pdbx_strand_id
1 'polypeptide(L)'
;MTWGRLSGVYADPSSIAGLATLLQNDGFLEELRQLDPQISDEELAKYFADKRFRIGPFRNPDGLNGYGFTMYKGGISNRDILELNQDGPKASSSETSGNDKLACGRQYPIARVSFWLHPASVCAFSLALIGILVIVAQYHFRSESSGFENFMDSQGFGVSFLMTAMGVLVKSCWANIEEGEKKIRTLEPYRNLSLRPSPAWDTILVTSKPHPIVALISALFSLRPFLALIAFDTILAEILTVVLPSVPYKGESIFIAYSLSAILAISIITIMLASLAWVAVRETRVTSLPRRPDTIAAVLLYLCGGRMVKDFQGMAEAEGRLRDKTLMKMGKNYWLGKVEGVDGIERIGIEAKDDVQD
;
A
#
# COMPACT_ATOMS: atom_id res chain seq x y z
N MET A 1 -11.62 2.90 31.24
CA MET A 1 -12.39 3.62 30.21
C MET A 1 -11.65 3.43 28.89
N THR A 2 -11.93 2.32 28.19
CA THR A 2 -11.34 2.02 26.89
C THR A 2 -12.02 2.92 25.88
N TRP A 3 -11.31 3.90 25.33
CA TRP A 3 -11.74 4.56 24.10
C TRP A 3 -11.67 3.51 22.98
N GLY A 4 -12.68 2.65 22.92
CA GLY A 4 -12.84 1.68 21.85
C GLY A 4 -13.04 2.42 20.54
N ARG A 5 -12.43 1.93 19.46
CA ARG A 5 -12.77 2.39 18.11
C ARG A 5 -14.28 2.17 17.92
N LEU A 6 -15.01 3.19 17.45
CA LEU A 6 -16.46 3.09 17.20
C LEU A 6 -16.84 1.95 16.23
N SER A 7 -15.88 1.48 15.43
CA SER A 7 -16.05 0.37 14.51
C SER A 7 -16.29 -1.00 15.18
N GLY A 8 -16.07 -1.11 16.50
CA GLY A 8 -16.16 -2.39 17.20
C GLY A 8 -15.01 -3.36 16.88
N VAL A 9 -13.98 -2.91 16.14
CA VAL A 9 -12.76 -3.67 15.81
C VAL A 9 -11.61 -3.20 16.69
N TYR A 10 -11.08 -4.11 17.49
CA TYR A 10 -10.06 -3.83 18.51
C TYR A 10 -8.63 -3.80 17.98
N ALA A 11 -8.36 -4.45 16.83
CA ALA A 11 -7.03 -4.51 16.20
C ALA A 11 -6.93 -3.61 14.95
N ASP A 12 -5.70 -3.20 14.60
CA ASP A 12 -5.44 -2.40 13.39
C ASP A 12 -5.14 -3.27 12.16
N PRO A 13 -6.07 -3.42 11.20
CA PRO A 13 -5.89 -4.30 10.04
C PRO A 13 -4.83 -3.80 9.04
N SER A 14 -4.28 -2.59 9.23
CA SER A 14 -3.22 -2.05 8.38
C SER A 14 -1.80 -2.45 8.82
N SER A 15 -1.68 -3.27 9.87
CA SER A 15 -0.44 -3.87 10.37
C SER A 15 -0.49 -5.40 10.27
N ILE A 16 0.66 -6.04 10.04
CA ILE A 16 0.75 -7.52 10.02
C ILE A 16 0.31 -8.08 11.37
N ALA A 17 0.73 -7.44 12.47
CA ALA A 17 0.32 -7.77 13.82
C ALA A 17 -1.20 -7.74 14.02
N GLY A 18 -1.88 -6.72 13.48
CA GLY A 18 -3.32 -6.61 13.62
C GLY A 18 -4.07 -7.68 12.82
N LEU A 19 -3.60 -8.00 11.61
CA LEU A 19 -4.17 -9.11 10.85
C LEU A 19 -3.91 -10.47 11.52
N ALA A 20 -2.72 -10.68 12.08
CA ALA A 20 -2.39 -11.88 12.86
C ALA A 20 -3.26 -12.01 14.12
N THR A 21 -3.55 -10.91 14.84
CA THR A 21 -4.48 -10.94 15.97
C THR A 21 -5.93 -11.24 15.57
N LEU A 22 -6.34 -10.89 14.35
CA LEU A 22 -7.69 -11.17 13.85
C LEU A 22 -7.78 -12.57 13.22
N LEU A 23 -6.66 -13.19 12.86
CA LEU A 23 -6.59 -14.52 12.26
C LEU A 23 -6.40 -15.60 13.33
N GLN A 24 -7.37 -15.72 14.25
CA GLN A 24 -7.28 -16.64 15.40
C GLN A 24 -8.34 -17.75 15.38
N ASN A 25 -9.24 -17.73 14.39
CA ASN A 25 -10.28 -18.73 14.24
C ASN A 25 -9.75 -19.95 13.48
N ASP A 26 -9.74 -21.11 14.14
CA ASP A 26 -9.15 -22.33 13.56
C ASP A 26 -9.90 -22.79 12.30
N GLY A 27 -11.23 -22.71 12.29
CA GLY A 27 -12.03 -23.07 11.12
C GLY A 27 -11.72 -22.23 9.88
N PHE A 28 -11.51 -20.92 10.07
CA PHE A 28 -11.11 -20.02 8.99
C PHE A 28 -9.66 -20.23 8.57
N LEU A 29 -8.76 -20.51 9.52
CA LEU A 29 -7.36 -20.86 9.23
C LEU A 29 -7.26 -22.12 8.37
N GLU A 30 -8.01 -23.17 8.69
CA GLU A 30 -8.06 -24.41 7.89
C GLU A 30 -8.55 -24.15 6.47
N GLU A 31 -9.56 -23.29 6.31
CA GLU A 31 -10.08 -22.94 4.99
C GLU A 31 -9.05 -22.18 4.14
N LEU A 32 -8.25 -21.31 4.75
CA LEU A 32 -7.12 -20.67 4.07
C LEU A 32 -5.99 -21.65 3.76
N ARG A 33 -5.73 -22.63 4.63
CA ARG A 33 -4.74 -23.70 4.42
C ARG A 33 -5.16 -24.71 3.36
N GLN A 34 -6.43 -24.79 2.99
CA GLN A 34 -6.86 -25.63 1.86
C GLN A 34 -6.53 -24.99 0.50
N LEU A 35 -6.22 -23.69 0.47
CA LEU A 35 -5.87 -23.01 -0.78
C LEU A 35 -4.48 -23.40 -1.27
N ASP A 36 -4.35 -23.50 -2.59
CA ASP A 36 -3.06 -23.72 -3.25
C ASP A 36 -2.10 -22.57 -2.86
N PRO A 37 -0.90 -22.87 -2.33
CA PRO A 37 0.13 -21.87 -2.03
C PRO A 37 0.45 -20.93 -3.21
N GLN A 38 0.28 -21.38 -4.46
CA GLN A 38 0.57 -20.64 -5.69
C GLN A 38 -0.68 -20.11 -6.42
N ILE A 39 -1.86 -20.15 -5.79
CA ILE A 39 -3.11 -19.66 -6.39
C ILE A 39 -2.96 -18.22 -6.91
N SER A 40 -3.41 -17.94 -8.13
CA SER A 40 -3.33 -16.59 -8.71
C SER A 40 -4.25 -15.61 -7.95
N ASP A 41 -3.97 -14.29 -8.05
CA ASP A 41 -4.85 -13.28 -7.42
C ASP A 41 -6.27 -13.29 -8.01
N GLU A 42 -6.42 -13.63 -9.29
CA GLU A 42 -7.71 -13.77 -9.96
C GLU A 42 -8.52 -14.96 -9.44
N GLU A 43 -7.86 -16.12 -9.28
CA GLU A 43 -8.49 -17.32 -8.71
C GLU A 43 -8.83 -17.12 -7.23
N LEU A 44 -7.97 -16.41 -6.48
CA LEU A 44 -8.24 -16.06 -5.09
C LEU A 44 -9.47 -15.15 -4.97
N ALA A 45 -9.60 -14.16 -5.87
CA ALA A 45 -10.77 -13.29 -5.91
C ALA A 45 -12.05 -14.08 -6.23
N LYS A 46 -12.00 -15.04 -7.17
CA LYS A 46 -13.12 -15.94 -7.48
C LYS A 46 -13.49 -16.82 -6.28
N TYR A 47 -12.51 -17.38 -5.58
CA TYR A 47 -12.73 -18.22 -4.40
C TYR A 47 -13.48 -17.47 -3.28
N PHE A 48 -13.20 -16.17 -3.11
CA PHE A 48 -13.84 -15.35 -2.08
C PHE A 48 -15.11 -14.63 -2.54
N ALA A 49 -15.44 -14.60 -3.84
CA ALA A 49 -16.56 -13.83 -4.37
C ALA A 49 -17.91 -14.21 -3.75
N ASP A 50 -18.14 -15.50 -3.54
CA ASP A 50 -19.40 -16.04 -3.01
C ASP A 50 -19.44 -16.14 -1.48
N LYS A 51 -18.32 -15.83 -0.81
CA LYS A 51 -18.19 -15.96 0.63
C LYS A 51 -18.52 -14.64 1.33
N ARG A 52 -19.15 -14.73 2.49
CA ARG A 52 -19.43 -13.57 3.35
C ARG A 52 -18.60 -13.69 4.61
N PHE A 53 -17.93 -12.60 4.96
CA PHE A 53 -17.04 -12.51 6.11
C PHE A 53 -17.64 -11.59 7.16
N ARG A 54 -17.45 -11.93 8.43
CA ARG A 54 -17.71 -11.01 9.54
C ARG A 54 -16.51 -10.99 10.48
N ILE A 55 -16.27 -9.82 11.07
CA ILE A 55 -15.34 -9.69 12.19
C ILE A 55 -16.19 -9.70 13.46
N GLY A 56 -15.84 -10.56 14.41
CA GLY A 56 -16.59 -10.64 15.65
C GLY A 56 -16.12 -11.75 16.58
N PRO A 57 -16.84 -11.97 17.69
CA PRO A 57 -16.54 -13.06 18.61
C PRO A 57 -16.82 -14.41 17.96
N PHE A 58 -15.93 -15.36 18.27
CA PHE A 58 -16.04 -16.77 17.90
C PHE A 58 -15.58 -17.64 19.06
N ARG A 59 -15.87 -18.94 18.95
CA ARG A 59 -15.42 -19.95 19.89
C ARG A 59 -14.61 -20.99 19.14
N ASN A 60 -13.37 -21.20 19.56
CA ASN A 60 -12.53 -22.24 18.98
C ASN A 60 -12.96 -23.64 19.46
N PRO A 61 -12.59 -24.71 18.73
CA PRO A 61 -12.83 -26.09 19.15
C PRO A 61 -12.29 -26.39 20.55
N ASP A 62 -11.19 -25.72 20.93
CA ASP A 62 -10.57 -25.78 22.27
C ASP A 62 -11.43 -25.16 23.38
N GLY A 63 -12.60 -24.61 23.05
CA GLY A 63 -13.52 -23.98 23.99
C GLY A 63 -13.18 -22.53 24.35
N LEU A 64 -12.02 -22.02 23.91
CA LEU A 64 -11.58 -20.64 24.11
C LEU A 64 -12.39 -19.68 23.23
N ASN A 65 -12.84 -18.57 23.84
CA ASN A 65 -13.45 -17.47 23.11
C ASN A 65 -12.35 -16.61 22.49
N GLY A 66 -12.54 -16.19 21.25
CA GLY A 66 -11.65 -15.29 20.53
C GLY A 66 -12.43 -14.25 19.73
N TYR A 67 -11.73 -13.24 19.21
CA TYR A 67 -12.29 -12.18 18.38
C TYR A 67 -11.50 -12.10 17.08
N GLY A 68 -12.16 -12.03 15.92
CA GLY A 68 -11.44 -12.02 14.64
C GLY A 68 -12.30 -12.29 13.42
N PHE A 69 -11.63 -12.63 12.31
CA PHE A 69 -12.29 -13.00 11.06
C PHE A 69 -12.99 -14.34 11.20
N THR A 70 -14.25 -14.39 10.77
CA THR A 70 -15.03 -15.62 10.67
C THR A 70 -15.81 -15.64 9.36
N MET A 71 -15.96 -16.83 8.80
CA MET A 71 -16.84 -17.07 7.66
C MET A 71 -18.30 -17.09 8.14
N TYR A 72 -19.17 -16.36 7.46
CA TYR A 72 -20.61 -16.41 7.71
C TYR A 72 -21.18 -17.68 7.07
N LYS A 73 -21.43 -18.72 7.87
CA LYS A 73 -22.15 -19.94 7.46
C LYS A 73 -23.67 -19.71 7.33
N GLY A 74 -24.07 -18.62 6.68
CA GLY A 74 -25.45 -18.31 6.38
C GLY A 74 -25.62 -18.14 4.88
N GLY A 75 -25.77 -19.27 4.19
CA GLY A 75 -26.50 -19.28 2.94
C GLY A 75 -27.99 -19.03 3.22
N ILE A 76 -28.68 -18.53 2.21
CA ILE A 76 -30.13 -18.57 2.11
C ILE A 76 -30.60 -19.97 2.56
N SER A 77 -31.42 -19.99 3.60
CA SER A 77 -32.16 -21.16 4.12
C SER A 77 -33.05 -21.76 3.02
N ASN A 78 -33.38 -23.04 2.88
CA ASN A 78 -33.23 -24.29 3.66
C ASN A 78 -33.64 -25.38 2.64
N ARG A 79 -32.77 -26.31 2.19
CA ARG A 79 -33.09 -27.65 1.59
C ARG A 79 -32.00 -28.25 0.68
N ASP A 80 -31.00 -27.49 0.23
CA ASP A 80 -30.18 -27.92 -0.95
C ASP A 80 -28.77 -28.51 -0.68
N ILE A 81 -28.40 -28.86 0.56
CA ILE A 81 -27.13 -29.59 0.85
C ILE A 81 -27.40 -30.86 1.66
N LEU A 82 -28.42 -31.62 1.27
CA LEU A 82 -28.58 -33.01 1.69
C LEU A 82 -28.17 -34.01 0.61
N GLU A 83 -27.83 -33.53 -0.59
CA GLU A 83 -27.39 -34.36 -1.71
C GLU A 83 -26.38 -33.55 -2.50
N LEU A 84 -25.07 -33.76 -2.28
CA LEU A 84 -23.98 -33.54 -3.25
C LEU A 84 -22.64 -33.93 -2.59
N ASN A 85 -22.38 -35.25 -2.66
CA ASN A 85 -21.07 -35.89 -2.77
C ASN A 85 -20.19 -35.89 -1.51
N GLN A 86 -20.04 -36.96 -0.73
CA GLN A 86 -19.71 -38.34 -1.16
C GLN A 86 -18.82 -38.36 -2.42
N ASP A 87 -17.59 -37.85 -2.28
CA ASP A 87 -16.36 -38.50 -2.76
C ASP A 87 -15.17 -37.58 -2.46
N GLY A 88 -14.36 -37.99 -1.48
CA GLY A 88 -13.08 -37.33 -1.19
C GLY A 88 -12.04 -37.70 -2.26
N PRO A 89 -11.22 -36.76 -2.76
CA PRO A 89 -10.05 -37.14 -3.53
C PRO A 89 -9.02 -37.77 -2.60
N LYS A 90 -8.62 -38.99 -2.94
CA LYS A 90 -7.62 -39.80 -2.25
C LYS A 90 -6.26 -39.11 -2.25
N ALA A 91 -5.56 -39.27 -1.14
CA ALA A 91 -4.14 -39.00 -0.99
C ALA A 91 -3.33 -39.67 -2.12
N SER A 92 -2.53 -38.88 -2.83
CA SER A 92 -1.40 -39.37 -3.61
C SER A 92 -0.12 -39.00 -2.87
N SER A 93 0.44 -40.00 -2.22
CA SER A 93 1.83 -40.03 -1.78
C SER A 93 2.75 -39.91 -3.00
N SER A 94 3.61 -38.90 -2.99
CA SER A 94 4.78 -38.85 -3.85
C SER A 94 5.99 -38.58 -2.97
N GLU A 95 6.70 -39.66 -2.65
CA GLU A 95 8.06 -39.62 -2.15
C GLU A 95 8.94 -38.90 -3.17
N THR A 96 9.70 -37.91 -2.75
CA THR A 96 10.94 -37.55 -3.42
C THR A 96 11.98 -37.28 -2.34
N SER A 97 12.75 -38.33 -2.06
CA SER A 97 14.06 -38.23 -1.44
C SER A 97 14.99 -37.53 -2.42
N GLY A 98 15.60 -36.43 -1.99
CA GLY A 98 16.54 -35.68 -2.81
C GLY A 98 17.15 -34.54 -2.01
N ASN A 99 18.33 -34.80 -1.44
CA ASN A 99 19.27 -33.78 -1.00
C ASN A 99 19.34 -32.67 -2.05
N ASP A 100 18.93 -31.44 -1.72
CA ASP A 100 19.52 -30.27 -2.34
C ASP A 100 19.43 -29.02 -1.46
N LYS A 101 20.62 -28.45 -1.31
CA LYS A 101 21.07 -27.22 -0.65
C LYS A 101 20.03 -26.10 -0.54
N LEU A 102 20.07 -25.44 0.63
CA LEU A 102 19.62 -24.06 0.85
C LEU A 102 19.75 -23.22 -0.43
N ALA A 103 18.61 -22.88 -1.04
CA ALA A 103 18.55 -21.89 -2.10
C ALA A 103 17.37 -20.94 -1.85
N CYS A 104 17.65 -19.91 -1.05
CA CYS A 104 17.03 -18.60 -1.22
C CYS A 104 17.32 -18.14 -2.66
N GLY A 105 16.42 -18.38 -3.62
CA GLY A 105 16.81 -18.15 -5.01
C GLY A 105 15.83 -18.51 -6.12
N ARG A 106 14.51 -18.56 -5.88
CA ARG A 106 13.56 -18.55 -7.01
C ARG A 106 13.03 -17.13 -7.18
N GLN A 107 13.49 -16.48 -8.25
CA GLN A 107 13.08 -15.14 -8.66
C GLN A 107 11.61 -15.16 -9.06
N TYR A 108 10.74 -14.60 -8.20
CA TYR A 108 9.39 -14.24 -8.61
C TYR A 108 9.49 -13.11 -9.64
N PRO A 109 8.63 -13.10 -10.68
CA PRO A 109 8.68 -12.07 -11.73
C PRO A 109 8.67 -10.70 -11.06
N ILE A 110 9.58 -9.82 -11.51
CA ILE A 110 9.73 -8.45 -11.00
C ILE A 110 8.34 -7.85 -10.93
N ALA A 111 7.88 -7.54 -9.72
CA ALA A 111 6.64 -6.84 -9.52
C ALA A 111 6.73 -5.56 -10.36
N ARG A 112 5.93 -5.48 -11.44
CA ARG A 112 5.84 -4.30 -12.30
C ARG A 112 5.69 -3.08 -11.40
N VAL A 113 6.72 -2.23 -11.39
CA VAL A 113 6.65 -0.92 -10.74
C VAL A 113 5.38 -0.25 -11.25
N SER A 114 4.64 0.44 -10.37
CA SER A 114 3.44 1.16 -10.79
C SER A 114 3.76 1.94 -12.07
N PHE A 115 2.89 1.88 -13.08
CA PHE A 115 3.13 2.50 -14.39
C PHE A 115 3.63 3.95 -14.26
N TRP A 116 3.13 4.68 -13.25
CA TRP A 116 3.44 6.07 -12.94
C TRP A 116 4.82 6.32 -12.33
N LEU A 117 5.45 5.30 -11.77
CA LEU A 117 6.83 5.34 -11.25
C LEU A 117 7.84 4.79 -12.26
N HIS A 118 7.39 4.41 -13.47
CA HIS A 118 8.29 3.95 -14.52
C HIS A 118 9.14 5.14 -14.99
N PRO A 119 10.44 4.97 -15.29
CA PRO A 119 11.29 6.09 -15.72
C PRO A 119 10.70 6.82 -16.95
N ALA A 120 10.05 6.09 -17.85
CA ALA A 120 9.37 6.67 -19.01
C ALA A 120 8.20 7.59 -18.64
N SER A 121 7.37 7.22 -17.66
CA SER A 121 6.24 8.06 -17.22
C SER A 121 6.73 9.29 -16.46
N VAL A 122 7.78 9.13 -15.63
CA VAL A 122 8.42 10.25 -14.93
C VAL A 122 9.02 11.23 -15.94
N CYS A 123 9.72 10.75 -16.97
CA CYS A 123 10.22 11.59 -18.05
C CYS A 123 9.10 12.32 -18.81
N ALA A 124 8.01 11.62 -19.15
CA ALA A 124 6.87 12.22 -19.83
C ALA A 124 6.20 13.32 -18.98
N PHE A 125 6.05 13.07 -17.67
CA PHE A 125 5.49 14.05 -16.75
C PHE A 125 6.41 15.26 -16.55
N SER A 126 7.72 15.05 -16.43
CA SER A 126 8.72 16.13 -16.40
C SER A 126 8.68 16.98 -17.67
N LEU A 127 8.55 16.36 -18.86
CA LEU A 127 8.39 17.09 -20.11
C LEU A 127 7.11 17.93 -20.14
N ALA A 128 6.00 17.40 -19.63
CA ALA A 128 4.76 18.15 -19.51
C ALA A 128 4.94 19.38 -18.62
N LEU A 129 5.55 19.22 -17.43
CA LEU A 129 5.84 20.33 -16.52
C LEU A 129 6.79 21.37 -17.11
N ILE A 130 7.83 20.94 -17.85
CA ILE A 130 8.71 21.84 -18.60
C ILE A 130 7.90 22.62 -19.64
N GLY A 131 6.95 21.98 -20.34
CA GLY A 131 6.04 22.66 -21.26
C GLY A 131 5.23 23.75 -20.57
N ILE A 132 4.64 23.47 -19.40
CA ILE A 132 3.92 24.48 -18.62
C ILE A 132 4.85 25.60 -18.16
N LEU A 133 6.05 25.26 -17.68
CA LEU A 133 7.05 26.23 -17.24
C LEU A 133 7.45 27.16 -18.38
N VAL A 134 7.70 26.62 -19.57
CA VAL A 134 8.04 27.41 -20.76
C VAL A 134 6.87 28.33 -21.13
N ILE A 135 5.64 27.85 -21.12
CA ILE A 135 4.45 28.68 -21.39
C ILE A 135 4.37 29.87 -20.41
N VAL A 136 4.44 29.61 -19.11
CA VAL A 136 4.31 30.65 -18.08
C VAL A 136 5.52 31.61 -18.10
N ALA A 137 6.73 31.08 -18.31
CA ALA A 137 7.94 31.89 -18.38
C ALA A 137 8.00 32.76 -19.64
N GLN A 138 7.56 32.26 -20.79
CA GLN A 138 7.46 33.07 -22.02
C GLN A 138 6.50 34.24 -21.79
N TYR A 139 5.31 33.97 -21.25
CA TYR A 139 4.30 34.99 -20.94
C TYR A 139 4.81 36.03 -19.92
N HIS A 140 5.62 35.63 -18.94
CA HIS A 140 6.15 36.53 -17.91
C HIS A 140 7.35 37.37 -18.37
N PHE A 141 8.31 36.76 -19.06
CA PHE A 141 9.58 37.41 -19.39
C PHE A 141 9.61 38.03 -20.80
N ARG A 142 8.81 37.53 -21.75
CA ARG A 142 8.83 38.01 -23.13
C ARG A 142 7.63 38.93 -23.37
N SER A 143 7.89 40.22 -23.46
CA SER A 143 6.89 41.25 -23.76
C SER A 143 6.64 41.45 -25.27
N GLU A 144 7.14 40.56 -26.13
CA GLU A 144 6.96 40.67 -27.59
C GLU A 144 5.58 40.14 -27.98
N SER A 145 4.82 40.94 -28.74
CA SER A 145 3.48 40.59 -29.24
C SER A 145 3.55 39.49 -30.29
N SER A 146 3.72 38.24 -29.85
CA SER A 146 3.64 37.06 -30.70
C SER A 146 2.17 36.63 -30.89
N GLY A 147 1.89 35.81 -31.92
CA GLY A 147 0.56 35.23 -32.09
C GLY A 147 0.10 34.39 -30.90
N PHE A 148 1.03 33.87 -30.11
CA PHE A 148 0.77 33.16 -28.86
C PHE A 148 0.32 34.11 -27.75
N GLU A 149 0.98 35.26 -27.58
CA GLU A 149 0.56 36.30 -26.62
C GLU A 149 -0.87 36.78 -26.92
N ASN A 150 -1.19 37.03 -28.20
CA ASN A 150 -2.54 37.40 -28.60
C ASN A 150 -3.58 36.30 -28.33
N PHE A 151 -3.20 35.03 -28.37
CA PHE A 151 -4.07 33.91 -28.00
C PHE A 151 -4.25 33.84 -26.48
N MET A 152 -3.17 33.96 -25.70
CA MET A 152 -3.20 33.99 -24.23
C MET A 152 -3.96 35.19 -23.68
N ASP A 153 -3.85 36.32 -24.37
CA ASP A 153 -4.56 37.58 -24.11
C ASP A 153 -6.01 37.57 -24.60
N SER A 154 -6.40 36.56 -25.38
CA SER A 154 -7.77 36.47 -25.85
C SER A 154 -8.67 36.28 -24.62
N GLN A 155 -9.60 37.21 -24.39
CA GLN A 155 -10.54 37.22 -23.24
C GLN A 155 -11.52 36.02 -23.25
N GLY A 156 -11.25 34.97 -24.00
CA GLY A 156 -12.08 33.79 -24.09
C GLY A 156 -11.98 32.95 -22.83
N PHE A 157 -13.13 32.42 -22.40
CA PHE A 157 -13.24 31.33 -21.43
C PHE A 157 -12.24 30.17 -21.69
N GLY A 158 -11.86 29.95 -22.95
CA GLY A 158 -10.99 28.86 -23.39
C GLY A 158 -9.59 28.85 -22.76
N VAL A 159 -8.92 30.00 -22.59
CA VAL A 159 -7.53 30.04 -22.09
C VAL A 159 -7.48 29.68 -20.61
N SER A 160 -8.30 30.32 -19.78
CA SER A 160 -8.39 30.00 -18.35
C SER A 160 -8.85 28.56 -18.14
N PHE A 161 -9.80 28.07 -18.94
CA PHE A 161 -10.23 26.66 -18.89
C PHE A 161 -9.09 25.70 -19.21
N LEU A 162 -8.31 25.97 -20.26
CA LEU A 162 -7.14 25.16 -20.62
C LEU A 162 -6.11 25.14 -19.49
N MET A 163 -5.84 26.30 -18.86
CA MET A 163 -4.93 26.40 -17.73
C MET A 163 -5.44 25.65 -16.50
N THR A 164 -6.74 25.72 -16.18
CA THR A 164 -7.34 24.92 -15.11
C THR A 164 -7.22 23.43 -15.42
N ALA A 165 -7.50 23.01 -16.65
CA ALA A 165 -7.41 21.61 -17.07
C ALA A 165 -5.97 21.08 -16.92
N MET A 166 -4.96 21.87 -17.31
CA MET A 166 -3.55 21.52 -17.11
C MET A 166 -3.20 21.39 -15.63
N GLY A 167 -3.67 22.29 -14.76
CA GLY A 167 -3.48 22.18 -13.31
C GLY A 167 -4.08 20.90 -12.73
N VAL A 168 -5.33 20.58 -13.11
CA VAL A 168 -6.01 19.34 -12.68
C VAL A 168 -5.27 18.08 -13.15
N LEU A 169 -4.72 18.08 -14.38
CA LEU A 169 -3.90 16.97 -14.88
C LEU A 169 -2.62 16.81 -14.06
N VAL A 170 -1.91 17.91 -13.76
CA VAL A 170 -0.72 17.89 -12.90
C VAL A 170 -1.05 17.32 -11.52
N LYS A 171 -2.16 17.76 -10.91
CA LYS A 171 -2.66 17.22 -9.65
C LYS A 171 -2.95 15.72 -9.73
N SER A 172 -3.61 15.27 -10.79
CA SER A 172 -3.90 13.84 -10.99
C SER A 172 -2.62 13.02 -11.15
N CYS A 173 -1.62 13.52 -11.88
CA CYS A 173 -0.32 12.86 -12.01
C CYS A 173 0.38 12.71 -10.65
N TRP A 174 0.39 13.75 -9.82
CA TRP A 174 0.97 13.70 -8.47
C TRP A 174 0.26 12.70 -7.56
N ALA A 175 -1.08 12.65 -7.60
CA ALA A 175 -1.85 11.66 -6.84
C ALA A 175 -1.46 10.21 -7.21
N ASN A 176 -1.27 9.94 -8.50
CA ASN A 176 -0.84 8.61 -8.96
C ASN A 176 0.59 8.25 -8.51
N ILE A 177 1.50 9.24 -8.45
CA ILE A 177 2.86 9.06 -7.93
C ILE A 177 2.83 8.74 -6.43
N GLU A 178 2.03 9.49 -5.65
CA GLU A 178 1.84 9.24 -4.21
C GLU A 178 1.31 7.82 -3.94
N GLU A 179 0.30 7.38 -4.70
CA GLU A 179 -0.24 6.02 -4.60
C GLU A 179 0.81 4.95 -4.94
N GLY A 180 1.63 5.20 -5.96
CA GLY A 180 2.72 4.31 -6.33
C GLY A 180 3.75 4.17 -5.20
N GLU A 181 4.16 5.29 -4.60
CA GLU A 181 5.11 5.28 -3.49
C GLU A 181 4.53 4.59 -2.25
N LYS A 182 3.27 4.86 -1.92
CA LYS A 182 2.55 4.20 -0.81
C LYS A 182 2.55 2.68 -0.95
N LYS A 183 2.40 2.16 -2.18
CA LYS A 183 2.50 0.72 -2.47
C LYS A 183 3.91 0.19 -2.19
N ILE A 184 4.96 0.91 -2.61
CA ILE A 184 6.35 0.53 -2.33
C ILE A 184 6.63 0.54 -0.82
N ARG A 185 6.12 1.52 -0.08
CA ARG A 185 6.30 1.60 1.38
C ARG A 185 5.58 0.46 2.11
N THR A 186 4.39 0.08 1.66
CA THR A 186 3.69 -1.09 2.23
C THR A 186 4.50 -2.38 2.02
N LEU A 187 5.35 -2.46 0.99
CA LEU A 187 6.25 -3.58 0.73
C LEU A 187 7.52 -3.58 1.60
N GLU A 188 7.96 -2.43 2.09
CA GLU A 188 9.19 -2.25 2.90
C GLU A 188 9.32 -3.26 4.06
N PRO A 189 8.32 -3.44 4.95
CA PRO A 189 8.44 -4.41 6.04
C PRO A 189 8.59 -5.85 5.54
N TYR A 190 7.87 -6.23 4.47
CA TYR A 190 7.99 -7.57 3.88
C TYR A 190 9.34 -7.80 3.21
N ARG A 191 9.90 -6.76 2.59
CA ARG A 191 11.26 -6.80 2.05
C ARG A 191 12.27 -7.02 3.16
N ASN A 192 12.18 -6.28 4.26
CA ASN A 192 13.10 -6.45 5.39
C ASN A 192 12.99 -7.86 5.97
N LEU A 193 11.78 -8.37 6.17
CA LEU A 193 11.52 -9.76 6.60
C LEU A 193 12.09 -10.80 5.63
N SER A 194 12.05 -10.54 4.31
CA SER A 194 12.57 -11.47 3.30
C SER A 194 14.10 -11.51 3.25
N LEU A 195 14.76 -10.43 3.64
CA LEU A 195 16.20 -10.31 3.60
C LEU A 195 16.86 -10.80 4.88
N ARG A 196 16.27 -10.47 6.03
CA ARG A 196 16.85 -10.73 7.35
C ARG A 196 15.76 -10.95 8.40
N PRO A 197 15.98 -11.88 9.36
CA PRO A 197 15.17 -11.93 10.56
C PRO A 197 15.19 -10.56 11.26
N SER A 198 14.01 -9.98 11.45
CA SER A 198 13.82 -8.62 11.92
C SER A 198 12.89 -8.58 13.14
N PRO A 199 13.11 -7.68 14.11
CA PRO A 199 12.27 -7.60 15.29
C PRO A 199 10.86 -7.07 14.97
N ALA A 200 9.89 -7.38 15.86
CA ALA A 200 8.48 -7.04 15.67
C ALA A 200 8.23 -5.53 15.42
N TRP A 201 8.98 -4.67 16.10
CA TRP A 201 8.77 -3.22 16.10
C TRP A 201 9.11 -2.55 14.76
N ASP A 202 10.00 -3.15 13.97
CA ASP A 202 10.45 -2.58 12.69
C ASP A 202 9.68 -3.15 11.49
N THR A 203 8.94 -4.24 11.67
CA THR A 203 8.30 -4.96 10.57
C THR A 203 6.83 -5.27 10.85
N ILE A 204 6.56 -6.12 11.85
CA ILE A 204 5.23 -6.69 12.12
C ILE A 204 4.25 -5.66 12.69
N LEU A 205 4.75 -4.76 13.55
CA LEU A 205 3.97 -3.69 14.19
C LEU A 205 3.79 -2.46 13.28
N VAL A 206 4.50 -2.39 12.16
CA VAL A 206 4.44 -1.23 11.26
C VAL A 206 3.05 -1.13 10.66
N THR A 207 2.42 0.02 10.90
CA THR A 207 1.06 0.31 10.47
C THR A 207 1.13 1.18 9.20
N SER A 208 0.46 0.75 8.13
CA SER A 208 0.36 1.55 6.91
C SER A 208 -0.67 2.67 7.11
N LYS A 209 -0.21 3.93 7.17
CA LYS A 209 -1.10 5.08 7.43
C LYS A 209 -1.93 5.39 6.17
N PRO A 210 -3.27 5.42 6.25
CA PRO A 210 -4.12 5.50 5.06
C PRO A 210 -4.24 6.89 4.42
N HIS A 211 -4.02 7.99 5.18
CA HIS A 211 -4.39 9.34 4.75
C HIS A 211 -3.20 10.26 4.37
N PRO A 212 -3.22 10.99 3.23
CA PRO A 212 -2.16 11.90 2.75
C PRO A 212 -1.78 12.99 3.76
N ILE A 213 -2.75 13.71 4.32
CA ILE A 213 -2.51 14.75 5.35
C ILE A 213 -1.84 14.18 6.61
N VAL A 214 -2.28 13.01 7.08
CA VAL A 214 -1.65 12.35 8.24
C VAL A 214 -0.25 11.84 7.87
N ALA A 215 -0.04 11.44 6.62
CA ALA A 215 1.27 11.08 6.10
C ALA A 215 2.19 12.30 6.04
N LEU A 216 1.73 13.48 5.62
CA LEU A 216 2.50 14.72 5.63
C LEU A 216 2.92 15.13 7.04
N ILE A 217 1.96 15.23 7.96
CA ILE A 217 2.23 15.63 9.35
C ILE A 217 3.17 14.60 9.98
N SER A 218 2.90 13.31 9.80
CA SER A 218 3.80 12.27 10.29
C SER A 218 5.18 12.35 9.65
N ALA A 219 5.29 12.56 8.33
CA ALA A 219 6.55 12.59 7.58
C ALA A 219 7.42 13.76 8.01
N LEU A 220 6.82 14.93 8.26
CA LEU A 220 7.52 16.09 8.79
C LEU A 220 8.15 15.80 10.17
N PHE A 221 7.49 14.97 10.98
CA PHE A 221 8.00 14.58 12.30
C PHE A 221 8.86 13.30 12.33
N SER A 222 8.88 12.48 11.27
CA SER A 222 9.52 11.14 11.29
C SER A 222 10.79 10.99 10.44
N LEU A 223 11.50 12.08 10.15
CA LEU A 223 12.86 12.08 9.57
C LEU A 223 13.00 11.32 8.22
N ARG A 224 11.91 11.12 7.47
CA ARG A 224 11.94 10.52 6.12
C ARG A 224 11.74 11.63 5.07
N PRO A 225 12.82 12.27 4.56
CA PRO A 225 12.73 13.47 3.75
C PRO A 225 11.99 13.26 2.42
N PHE A 226 12.13 12.07 1.82
CA PHE A 226 11.50 11.77 0.52
C PHE A 226 9.97 11.78 0.58
N LEU A 227 9.38 11.12 1.57
CA LEU A 227 7.92 11.12 1.74
C LEU A 227 7.38 12.51 2.07
N ALA A 228 8.16 13.30 2.83
CA ALA A 228 7.79 14.69 3.13
C ALA A 228 7.79 15.55 1.85
N LEU A 229 8.75 15.34 0.93
CA LEU A 229 8.79 16.04 -0.36
C LEU A 229 7.58 15.71 -1.22
N ILE A 230 7.23 14.43 -1.42
CA ILE A 230 6.07 14.05 -2.25
C ILE A 230 4.76 14.57 -1.66
N ALA A 231 4.60 14.51 -0.33
CA ALA A 231 3.43 15.06 0.33
C ALA A 231 3.40 16.60 0.33
N PHE A 232 4.55 17.26 0.20
CA PHE A 232 4.63 18.70 -0.01
C PHE A 232 4.23 19.08 -1.44
N ASP A 233 4.69 18.33 -2.44
CA ASP A 233 4.35 18.54 -3.85
C ASP A 233 2.85 18.36 -4.13
N THR A 234 2.15 17.47 -3.42
CA THR A 234 0.69 17.33 -3.55
C THR A 234 -0.06 18.59 -3.08
N ILE A 235 0.40 19.24 -2.00
CA ILE A 235 -0.12 20.54 -1.58
C ILE A 235 0.22 21.62 -2.60
N LEU A 236 1.45 21.64 -3.10
CA LEU A 236 1.84 22.60 -4.13
C LEU A 236 1.01 22.41 -5.41
N ALA A 237 0.59 21.19 -5.75
CA ALA A 237 -0.29 20.93 -6.90
C ALA A 237 -1.70 21.50 -6.72
N GLU A 238 -2.24 21.51 -5.49
CA GLU A 238 -3.49 22.19 -5.18
C GLU A 238 -3.36 23.70 -5.39
N ILE A 239 -2.28 24.30 -4.87
CA ILE A 239 -2.00 25.73 -5.02
C ILE A 239 -1.79 26.07 -6.51
N LEU A 240 -1.01 25.26 -7.24
CA LEU A 240 -0.74 25.45 -8.66
C LEU A 240 -2.03 25.44 -9.49
N THR A 241 -2.97 24.54 -9.18
CA THR A 241 -4.27 24.44 -9.88
C THR A 241 -5.11 25.71 -9.72
N VAL A 242 -4.99 26.41 -8.58
CA VAL A 242 -5.68 27.69 -8.33
C VAL A 242 -4.95 28.86 -9.00
N VAL A 243 -3.62 28.80 -9.07
CA VAL A 243 -2.78 29.89 -9.59
C VAL A 243 -2.71 29.91 -11.12
N LEU A 244 -2.64 28.75 -11.79
CA LEU A 244 -2.50 28.65 -13.24
C LEU A 244 -3.56 29.45 -14.04
N PRO A 245 -4.86 29.36 -13.70
CA PRO A 245 -5.92 30.07 -14.42
C PRO A 245 -5.85 31.60 -14.25
N SER A 246 -5.13 32.07 -13.22
CA SER A 246 -4.97 33.49 -12.90
C SER A 246 -3.80 34.15 -13.66
N VAL A 247 -2.97 33.35 -14.33
CA VAL A 247 -1.83 33.82 -15.14
C VAL A 247 -2.31 34.63 -16.37
N PRO A 248 -3.23 34.14 -17.22
CA PRO A 248 -3.78 34.93 -18.32
C PRO A 248 -4.77 35.98 -17.79
N TYR A 249 -4.31 37.21 -17.53
CA TYR A 249 -5.21 38.32 -17.14
C TYR A 249 -4.77 39.68 -17.67
N LYS A 250 -5.74 40.42 -18.22
CA LYS A 250 -5.66 41.85 -18.57
C LYS A 250 -6.70 42.66 -17.80
N GLY A 251 -6.23 43.63 -17.01
CA GLY A 251 -7.04 44.70 -16.43
C GLY A 251 -6.13 45.80 -15.89
N GLU A 252 -6.43 47.06 -16.22
CA GLU A 252 -5.58 48.27 -16.05
C GLU A 252 -5.17 48.61 -14.60
N SER A 253 -5.49 47.80 -13.59
CA SER A 253 -5.26 48.20 -12.19
C SER A 253 -4.60 47.15 -11.26
N ILE A 254 -4.13 45.98 -11.73
CA ILE A 254 -3.42 45.02 -10.83
C ILE A 254 -2.30 44.21 -11.53
N PHE A 255 -1.33 44.88 -12.17
CA PHE A 255 -0.10 44.25 -12.71
C PHE A 255 0.67 43.41 -11.66
N ILE A 256 0.55 43.80 -10.39
CA ILE A 256 1.21 43.15 -9.25
C ILE A 256 0.65 41.73 -9.00
N ALA A 257 -0.67 41.54 -9.07
CA ALA A 257 -1.30 40.24 -8.80
C ALA A 257 -0.96 39.23 -9.90
N TYR A 258 -0.98 39.68 -11.16
CA TYR A 258 -0.49 38.89 -12.28
C TYR A 258 0.96 38.44 -12.05
N SER A 259 1.87 39.39 -11.81
CA SER A 259 3.30 39.09 -11.65
C SER A 259 3.56 38.13 -10.49
N LEU A 260 2.86 38.32 -9.37
CA LEU A 260 2.96 37.41 -8.22
C LEU A 260 2.47 36.00 -8.56
N SER A 261 1.34 35.87 -9.26
CA SER A 261 0.81 34.56 -9.68
C SER A 261 1.74 33.83 -10.64
N ALA A 262 2.35 34.54 -11.60
CA ALA A 262 3.30 33.98 -12.55
C ALA A 262 4.59 33.52 -11.86
N ILE A 263 5.18 34.36 -10.99
CA ILE A 263 6.37 34.01 -10.20
C ILE A 263 6.07 32.81 -9.28
N LEU A 264 4.90 32.81 -8.64
CA LEU A 264 4.49 31.71 -7.77
C LEU A 264 4.36 30.40 -8.57
N ALA A 265 3.69 30.41 -9.72
CA ALA A 265 3.58 29.25 -10.60
C ALA A 265 4.95 28.73 -11.06
N ILE A 266 5.86 29.62 -11.48
CA ILE A 266 7.23 29.28 -11.87
C ILE A 266 7.97 28.62 -10.69
N SER A 267 7.87 29.19 -9.48
CA SER A 267 8.52 28.64 -8.28
C SER A 267 7.99 27.25 -7.92
N ILE A 268 6.68 27.02 -8.03
CA ILE A 268 6.07 25.73 -7.75
C ILE A 268 6.52 24.68 -8.78
N ILE A 269 6.46 25.00 -10.07
CA ILE A 269 6.84 24.06 -11.13
C ILE A 269 8.32 23.70 -11.04
N THR A 270 9.19 24.66 -10.71
CA THR A 270 10.63 24.37 -10.53
C THR A 270 10.91 23.46 -9.34
N ILE A 271 10.21 23.64 -8.20
CA ILE A 271 10.30 22.71 -7.07
C ILE A 271 9.83 21.31 -7.48
N MET A 272 8.69 21.22 -8.16
CA MET A 272 8.15 19.95 -8.66
C MET A 272 9.12 19.22 -9.60
N LEU A 273 9.80 19.94 -10.49
CA LEU A 273 10.81 19.36 -11.38
C LEU A 273 12.02 18.82 -10.60
N ALA A 274 12.47 19.52 -9.55
CA ALA A 274 13.54 19.04 -8.69
C ALA A 274 13.15 17.76 -7.94
N SER A 275 11.92 17.71 -7.42
CA SER A 275 11.36 16.51 -6.80
C SER A 275 11.27 15.33 -7.78
N LEU A 276 10.82 15.55 -9.02
CA LEU A 276 10.78 14.49 -10.04
C LEU A 276 12.18 14.01 -10.44
N ALA A 277 13.17 14.90 -10.52
CA ALA A 277 14.55 14.50 -10.74
C ALA A 277 15.06 13.60 -9.60
N TRP A 278 14.71 13.92 -8.35
CA TRP A 278 15.03 13.07 -7.20
C TRP A 278 14.33 11.71 -7.28
N VAL A 279 13.05 11.66 -7.68
CA VAL A 279 12.31 10.41 -7.91
C VAL A 279 12.98 9.58 -9.01
N ALA A 280 13.42 10.20 -10.11
CA ALA A 280 14.05 9.52 -11.24
C ALA A 280 15.42 8.91 -10.89
N VAL A 281 16.22 9.59 -10.05
CA VAL A 281 17.53 9.10 -9.60
C VAL A 281 17.39 8.01 -8.53
N ARG A 282 16.29 8.02 -7.77
CA ARG A 282 16.05 7.03 -6.72
C ARG A 282 15.68 5.69 -7.35
N GLU A 283 16.62 4.74 -7.32
CA GLU A 283 16.37 3.37 -7.75
C GLU A 283 15.29 2.71 -6.86
N THR A 284 14.06 2.61 -7.37
CA THR A 284 12.97 1.89 -6.70
C THR A 284 13.20 0.40 -6.82
N ARG A 285 14.10 -0.15 -5.99
CA ARG A 285 14.30 -1.59 -5.89
C ARG A 285 13.06 -2.23 -5.27
N VAL A 286 12.24 -2.86 -6.10
CA VAL A 286 11.08 -3.65 -5.68
C VAL A 286 11.55 -5.08 -5.44
N THR A 287 11.42 -5.58 -4.21
CA THR A 287 11.62 -7.01 -3.95
C THR A 287 10.47 -7.79 -4.54
N SER A 288 10.76 -8.80 -5.34
CA SER A 288 9.74 -9.71 -5.86
C SER A 288 9.24 -10.60 -4.73
N LEU A 289 8.03 -10.33 -4.26
CA LEU A 289 7.27 -11.28 -3.46
C LEU A 289 6.38 -12.12 -4.38
N PRO A 290 6.07 -13.37 -4.00
CA PRO A 290 5.14 -14.22 -4.76
C PRO A 290 3.78 -13.55 -4.95
N ARG A 291 3.33 -12.83 -3.91
CA ARG A 291 2.06 -12.10 -3.87
C ARG A 291 2.24 -10.70 -3.29
N ARG A 292 1.52 -9.72 -3.84
CA ARG A 292 1.55 -8.36 -3.30
C ARG A 292 0.70 -8.30 -2.02
N PRO A 293 1.20 -7.69 -0.92
CA PRO A 293 0.42 -7.49 0.28
C PRO A 293 -0.47 -6.23 0.16
N ASP A 294 -1.15 -6.07 -0.97
CA ASP A 294 -2.08 -4.96 -1.24
C ASP A 294 -3.52 -5.30 -0.83
N THR A 295 -3.85 -6.59 -0.74
CA THR A 295 -5.14 -7.08 -0.24
C THR A 295 -4.99 -7.77 1.12
N ILE A 296 -6.05 -7.71 1.93
CA ILE A 296 -6.08 -8.42 3.23
C ILE A 296 -5.89 -9.92 2.99
N ALA A 297 -6.58 -10.50 2.01
CA ALA A 297 -6.49 -11.92 1.68
C ALA A 297 -5.05 -12.37 1.35
N ALA A 298 -4.30 -11.54 0.62
CA ALA A 298 -2.89 -11.82 0.33
C ALA A 298 -2.04 -11.90 1.60
N VAL A 299 -2.24 -10.97 2.53
CA VAL A 299 -1.53 -10.98 3.81
C VAL A 299 -1.94 -12.17 4.66
N LEU A 300 -3.23 -12.53 4.69
CA LEU A 300 -3.71 -13.69 5.43
C LEU A 300 -3.09 -15.00 4.93
N LEU A 301 -2.84 -15.14 3.63
CA LEU A 301 -2.14 -16.31 3.07
C LEU A 301 -0.67 -16.38 3.50
N TYR A 302 0.00 -15.25 3.69
CA TYR A 302 1.34 -15.22 4.29
C TYR A 302 1.35 -15.60 5.78
N LEU A 303 0.21 -15.46 6.46
CA LEU A 303 0.08 -15.71 7.90
C LEU A 303 -0.45 -17.10 8.23
N CYS A 304 -1.33 -17.68 7.40
CA CYS A 304 -2.08 -18.89 7.74
C CYS A 304 -1.21 -20.15 7.88
N GLY A 305 -0.06 -20.18 7.19
CA GLY A 305 0.88 -21.31 7.25
C GLY A 305 1.79 -21.29 8.47
N GLY A 306 2.18 -20.12 8.97
CA GLY A 306 3.19 -19.98 10.02
C GLY A 306 2.66 -20.22 11.44
N ARG A 307 3.56 -20.65 12.35
CA ARG A 307 3.32 -20.73 13.79
C ARG A 307 3.27 -19.35 14.45
N MET A 308 3.79 -18.33 13.78
CA MET A 308 3.73 -16.93 14.18
C MET A 308 2.36 -16.49 14.71
N VAL A 309 1.26 -16.95 14.11
CA VAL A 309 -0.11 -16.58 14.52
C VAL A 309 -0.38 -16.91 16.00
N LYS A 310 0.25 -17.97 16.54
CA LYS A 310 0.13 -18.35 17.95
C LYS A 310 0.69 -17.30 18.90
N ASP A 311 1.71 -16.53 18.47
CA ASP A 311 2.28 -15.45 19.26
C ASP A 311 1.29 -14.30 19.51
N PHE A 312 0.19 -14.24 18.73
CA PHE A 312 -0.84 -13.21 18.82
C PHE A 312 -2.14 -13.70 19.48
N GLN A 313 -2.16 -14.95 19.95
CA GLN A 313 -3.34 -15.56 20.56
C GLN A 313 -3.74 -14.80 21.83
N GLY A 314 -5.05 -14.57 21.99
CA GLY A 314 -5.60 -13.82 23.14
C GLY A 314 -5.34 -12.31 23.11
N MET A 315 -4.69 -11.76 22.07
CA MET A 315 -4.41 -10.32 21.96
C MET A 315 -5.42 -9.57 21.07
N ALA A 316 -6.46 -10.24 20.58
CA ALA A 316 -7.44 -9.64 19.66
C ALA A 316 -8.23 -8.49 20.28
N GLU A 317 -8.58 -8.59 21.56
CA GLU A 317 -9.31 -7.56 22.32
C GLU A 317 -8.38 -6.58 23.08
N ALA A 318 -7.07 -6.87 23.08
CA ALA A 318 -6.10 -6.05 23.79
C ALA A 318 -5.93 -4.68 23.10
N GLU A 319 -5.72 -3.63 23.90
CA GLU A 319 -5.34 -2.34 23.36
C GLU A 319 -4.02 -2.46 22.58
N GLY A 320 -3.91 -1.78 21.43
CA GLY A 320 -2.72 -1.85 20.57
C GLY A 320 -1.40 -1.62 21.34
N ARG A 321 -1.37 -0.66 22.27
CA ARG A 321 -0.19 -0.41 23.12
C ARG A 321 0.18 -1.59 24.02
N LEU A 322 -0.81 -2.30 24.55
CA LEU A 322 -0.60 -3.45 25.41
C LEU A 322 -0.08 -4.65 24.59
N ARG A 323 -0.71 -4.91 23.44
CA ARG A 323 -0.26 -5.92 22.47
C ARG A 323 1.20 -5.65 22.05
N ASP A 324 1.50 -4.43 21.64
CA ASP A 324 2.83 -4.07 21.15
C ASP A 324 3.90 -4.25 22.25
N LYS A 325 3.58 -3.87 23.50
CA LYS A 325 4.45 -4.14 24.67
C LYS A 325 4.64 -5.64 24.92
N THR A 326 3.60 -6.45 24.79
CA THR A 326 3.69 -7.91 24.97
C THR A 326 4.60 -8.53 23.91
N LEU A 327 4.43 -8.14 22.64
CA LEU A 327 5.29 -8.62 21.56
C LEU A 327 6.74 -8.15 21.71
N MET A 328 6.97 -6.92 22.17
CA MET A 328 8.32 -6.44 22.48
C MET A 328 8.97 -7.24 23.62
N LYS A 329 8.20 -7.66 24.63
CA LYS A 329 8.69 -8.51 25.72
C LYS A 329 9.03 -9.93 25.27
N MET A 330 8.39 -10.44 24.23
CA MET A 330 8.70 -11.77 23.68
C MET A 330 10.08 -11.79 23.00
N GLY A 331 10.61 -10.65 22.55
CA GLY A 331 11.95 -10.54 21.98
C GLY A 331 12.18 -11.30 20.68
N LYS A 332 11.13 -11.88 20.08
CA LYS A 332 11.21 -12.72 18.88
C LYS A 332 11.54 -11.91 17.63
N ASN A 333 12.34 -12.52 16.76
CA ASN A 333 12.60 -12.04 15.42
C ASN A 333 11.72 -12.78 14.42
N TYR A 334 11.21 -12.08 13.42
CA TYR A 334 10.34 -12.64 12.39
C TYR A 334 11.04 -12.59 11.03
N TRP A 335 10.72 -13.52 10.15
CA TRP A 335 11.27 -13.56 8.80
C TRP A 335 10.20 -14.04 7.82
N LEU A 336 10.39 -13.71 6.54
CA LEU A 336 9.49 -14.09 5.44
C LEU A 336 10.23 -15.01 4.49
N GLY A 337 9.71 -16.20 4.24
CA GLY A 337 10.28 -17.12 3.27
C GLY A 337 9.55 -18.45 3.22
N LYS A 338 10.23 -19.48 2.71
CA LYS A 338 9.69 -20.84 2.61
C LYS A 338 9.62 -21.47 4.00
N VAL A 339 8.41 -21.71 4.47
CA VAL A 339 8.12 -22.29 5.79
C VAL A 339 7.30 -23.55 5.57
N GLU A 340 7.63 -24.60 6.33
CA GLU A 340 6.77 -25.76 6.43
C GLU A 340 5.60 -25.39 7.34
N GLY A 341 4.39 -25.40 6.77
CA GLY A 341 3.20 -25.02 7.50
C GLY A 341 2.90 -26.00 8.65
N VAL A 342 2.00 -25.62 9.54
CA VAL A 342 1.49 -26.52 10.60
C VAL A 342 0.87 -27.80 10.02
N ASP A 343 0.41 -27.73 8.77
CA ASP A 343 -0.14 -28.83 7.97
C ASP A 343 0.91 -29.66 7.20
N GLY A 344 2.21 -29.36 7.36
CA GLY A 344 3.31 -30.06 6.67
C GLY A 344 3.49 -29.63 5.20
N ILE A 345 2.75 -28.64 4.72
CA ILE A 345 2.84 -28.14 3.34
C ILE A 345 3.83 -26.98 3.30
N GLU A 346 4.81 -27.03 2.39
CA GLU A 346 5.74 -25.92 2.18
C GLU A 346 5.03 -24.72 1.52
N ARG A 347 5.06 -23.56 2.18
CA ARG A 347 4.45 -22.32 1.71
C ARG A 347 5.39 -21.15 1.91
N ILE A 348 5.13 -20.03 1.22
CA ILE A 348 5.77 -18.78 1.60
C ILE A 348 4.93 -18.11 2.69
N GLY A 349 5.54 -17.89 3.83
CA GLY A 349 4.87 -17.33 5.00
C GLY A 349 5.82 -16.59 5.92
N ILE A 350 5.22 -15.85 6.84
CA ILE A 350 5.95 -15.16 7.91
C ILE A 350 6.02 -16.09 9.10
N GLU A 351 7.23 -16.31 9.61
CA GLU A 351 7.46 -17.19 10.75
C GLU A 351 8.33 -16.51 11.81
N ALA A 352 8.11 -16.87 13.07
CA ALA A 352 9.00 -16.51 14.16
C ALA A 352 10.27 -17.36 14.07
N LYS A 353 11.44 -16.72 14.14
CA LYS A 353 12.69 -17.43 14.37
C LYS A 353 12.65 -17.90 15.83
N ASP A 354 12.42 -19.18 16.04
CA ASP A 354 12.63 -19.80 17.33
C ASP A 354 14.13 -19.71 17.65
N ASP A 355 14.47 -19.19 18.84
CA ASP A 355 15.84 -19.30 19.35
C ASP A 355 16.09 -20.79 19.56
N VAL A 356 16.77 -21.42 18.59
CA VAL A 356 17.41 -22.71 18.79
C VAL A 356 18.39 -22.47 19.94
N GLN A 357 18.02 -22.94 21.14
CA GLN A 357 18.97 -23.15 22.22
C GLN A 357 19.93 -24.23 21.71
N ASP A 358 21.11 -23.80 21.28
CA ASP A 358 22.27 -24.67 21.09
C ASP A 358 22.64 -25.39 22.40
#